data_AF-A0AAJ0I6J6-F1
#
_entry.id   AF-A0AAJ0I6J6-F1
#
_cell.length_a   1.000
_cell.length_b   1.000
_cell.length_c   1.000
_cell.angle_alpha   90.00
_cell.angle_beta   90.00
_cell.angle_gamma   90.00
#
_symmetry.space_group_name_H-M   'P 1'
#
loop_
_entity.id
_entity.type
_entity.pdbx_description
1 polymer ?
#
loop_
_entity_poly.entity_id
_entity_poly.type
_entity_poly.pdbx_seq_one_letter_code
_entity_poly.pdbx_strand_id
1 'polypeptide(L)'
;MKSLLTFITLAAGLVVAQDLSEIPACAQPCIVDAVSSATTCSLSDYKCWCTAENEPAIVQAGTACVLANCGTDVAVNKVLPAVETFCEEVNAS
;
A
#
# COMPACT_ATOMS: atom_id res chain seq x y z
N MET A 1 -30.92 -30.62 -29.26
CA MET A 1 -30.37 -29.25 -29.33
C MET A 1 -29.74 -28.95 -27.98
N LYS A 2 -28.42 -28.77 -27.97
CA LYS A 2 -27.57 -28.74 -26.78
C LYS A 2 -27.49 -27.29 -26.29
N SER A 3 -28.37 -26.89 -25.38
CA SER A 3 -28.28 -25.55 -24.78
C SER A 3 -27.16 -25.57 -23.74
N LEU A 4 -26.01 -25.03 -24.13
CA LEU A 4 -24.88 -24.73 -23.27
C LEU A 4 -25.35 -23.75 -22.18
N LEU A 5 -25.36 -24.21 -20.93
CA LEU A 5 -25.56 -23.36 -19.76
C LEU A 5 -24.22 -22.70 -19.43
N THR A 6 -24.05 -21.44 -19.86
CA THR A 6 -22.90 -20.62 -19.50
C THR A 6 -23.01 -20.23 -18.03
N PHE A 7 -22.15 -20.78 -17.18
CA PHE A 7 -21.97 -20.33 -15.80
C PHE A 7 -21.26 -18.97 -15.81
N ILE A 8 -22.01 -17.90 -15.54
CA ILE A 8 -21.43 -16.59 -15.25
C ILE A 8 -20.97 -16.64 -13.79
N THR A 9 -19.68 -16.84 -13.57
CA THR A 9 -19.07 -16.71 -12.24
C THR A 9 -18.95 -15.22 -11.90
N LEU A 10 -19.87 -14.69 -11.10
CA LEU A 10 -19.68 -13.42 -10.41
C LEU A 10 -18.62 -13.65 -9.32
N ALA A 11 -17.36 -13.32 -9.60
CA ALA A 11 -16.41 -13.01 -8.55
C ALA A 11 -16.79 -11.64 -7.99
N ALA A 12 -17.58 -11.63 -6.91
CA ALA A 12 -17.71 -10.42 -6.10
C ALA A 12 -16.33 -10.19 -5.47
N GLY A 13 -15.54 -9.29 -6.06
CA GLY A 13 -14.27 -8.86 -5.49
C GLY A 13 -14.54 -8.31 -4.10
N LEU A 14 -13.93 -8.90 -3.09
CA LEU A 14 -13.87 -8.31 -1.75
C LEU A 14 -13.12 -6.99 -1.92
N VAL A 15 -13.81 -5.86 -1.86
CA VAL A 15 -13.16 -4.60 -1.53
C VAL A 15 -12.65 -4.79 -0.11
N VAL A 16 -11.39 -5.19 0.01
CA VAL A 16 -10.68 -5.03 1.27
C VAL A 16 -10.58 -3.52 1.43
N ALA A 17 -11.10 -3.00 2.54
CA ALA A 17 -10.86 -1.61 2.91
C ALA A 17 -9.39 -1.54 3.31
N GLN A 18 -8.49 -1.43 2.33
CA GLN A 18 -7.08 -1.25 2.57
C GLN A 18 -6.92 0.01 3.43
N ASP A 19 -6.28 -0.11 4.58
CA ASP A 19 -5.87 1.02 5.40
C ASP A 19 -4.46 0.76 5.94
N LEU A 20 -3.87 1.75 6.58
CA LEU A 20 -2.47 1.65 7.02
C LEU A 20 -2.31 0.93 8.37
N SER A 21 -3.34 0.29 8.93
CA SER A 21 -3.31 -0.29 10.29
C SER A 21 -2.32 -1.43 10.48
N GLU A 22 -2.01 -2.17 9.41
CA GLU A 22 -0.96 -3.21 9.40
C GLU A 22 0.45 -2.61 9.44
N ILE A 23 0.59 -1.31 9.12
CA ILE A 23 1.86 -0.59 9.19
C ILE A 23 2.02 0.03 10.58
N PRO A 24 3.20 -0.10 11.23
CA PRO A 24 3.44 0.49 12.54
C PRO A 24 3.04 1.97 12.61
N ALA A 25 2.28 2.34 13.64
CA ALA A 25 1.70 3.68 13.80
C ALA A 25 2.74 4.82 13.78
N CYS A 26 3.99 4.55 14.18
CA CYS A 26 5.10 5.52 14.10
C CYS A 26 5.45 5.94 12.65
N ALA A 27 5.12 5.12 11.65
CA ALA A 27 5.44 5.34 10.24
C ALA A 27 4.26 5.88 9.42
N GLN A 28 3.02 5.65 9.85
CA GLN A 28 1.82 6.10 9.14
C GLN A 28 1.84 7.59 8.74
N PRO A 29 2.13 8.56 9.65
CA PRO A 29 2.19 9.97 9.24
C PRO A 29 3.34 10.24 8.26
N CYS A 30 4.48 9.57 8.42
CA CYS A 30 5.60 9.71 7.50
C CYS A 30 5.24 9.25 6.07
N ILE A 31 4.46 8.18 5.94
CA ILE A 31 4.02 7.67 4.64
C ILE A 31 3.03 8.63 3.99
N VAL A 32 2.06 9.15 4.74
CA VAL A 32 1.08 10.14 4.24
C VAL A 32 1.77 11.42 3.78
N ASP A 33 2.74 11.92 4.54
CA ASP A 33 3.55 13.08 4.16
C ASP A 33 4.41 12.79 2.92
N ALA A 34 5.01 11.59 2.86
CA ALA A 34 5.81 11.16 1.72
C ALA A 34 4.97 11.08 0.44
N VAL A 35 3.77 10.49 0.48
CA VAL A 35 2.81 10.47 -0.65
C VAL A 35 2.53 11.88 -1.14
N SER A 36 2.23 12.79 -0.22
CA SER A 36 1.91 14.19 -0.54
C SER A 36 3.10 14.95 -1.14
N SER A 37 4.33 14.59 -0.76
CA SER A 37 5.55 15.28 -1.20
C SER A 37 6.19 14.71 -2.47
N ALA A 38 6.01 13.41 -2.72
CA ALA A 38 6.71 12.67 -3.78
C ALA A 38 5.80 12.27 -4.95
N THR A 39 4.48 12.39 -4.80
CA THR A 39 3.52 11.91 -5.80
C THR A 39 2.40 12.91 -6.03
N THR A 40 1.51 12.60 -6.98
CA THR A 40 0.24 13.31 -7.18
C THR A 40 -0.97 12.48 -6.76
N CYS A 41 -0.75 11.35 -6.08
CA CYS A 41 -1.81 10.44 -5.69
C CYS A 41 -2.74 11.07 -4.65
N SER A 42 -4.04 10.74 -4.72
CA SER A 42 -4.96 10.99 -3.60
C SER A 42 -4.53 10.20 -2.37
N LEU A 43 -4.80 10.72 -1.17
CA LEU A 43 -4.50 10.01 0.07
C LEU A 43 -5.31 8.73 0.29
N SER A 44 -6.32 8.49 -0.55
CA SER A 44 -7.14 7.27 -0.55
C SER A 44 -6.91 6.38 -1.78
N ASP A 45 -5.99 6.74 -2.67
CA ASP A 45 -5.71 6.00 -3.90
C ASP A 45 -4.48 5.11 -3.73
N TYR A 46 -4.65 4.03 -2.96
CA TYR A 46 -3.55 3.11 -2.66
C TYR A 46 -3.01 2.39 -3.90
N LYS A 47 -3.83 2.20 -4.93
CA LYS A 47 -3.37 1.68 -6.23
C LYS A 47 -2.36 2.63 -6.87
N CYS A 48 -2.59 3.94 -6.78
CA CYS A 48 -1.62 4.94 -7.24
C CYS A 48 -0.34 4.92 -6.40
N TRP A 49 -0.43 4.72 -5.07
CA TRP A 49 0.73 4.67 -4.19
C TRP A 49 1.65 3.50 -4.55
N CYS A 50 1.06 2.34 -4.83
CA CYS A 50 1.76 1.07 -5.06
C CYS A 50 2.13 0.80 -6.53
N THR A 51 2.25 1.86 -7.34
CA THR A 51 2.81 1.74 -8.68
C THR A 51 4.33 1.59 -8.61
N ALA A 52 4.92 0.97 -9.65
CA ALA A 52 6.37 0.80 -9.76
C ALA A 52 7.17 2.13 -9.76
N GLU A 53 6.50 3.27 -9.98
CA GLU A 53 7.09 4.61 -9.91
C GLU A 53 6.90 5.24 -8.52
N ASN A 54 5.67 5.23 -8.00
CA ASN A 54 5.34 5.98 -6.79
C ASN A 54 5.81 5.29 -5.50
N GLU A 55 5.76 3.96 -5.41
CA GLU A 55 6.15 3.27 -4.18
C GLU A 55 7.62 3.54 -3.82
N PRO A 56 8.60 3.38 -4.73
CA PRO A 56 10.00 3.74 -4.43
C PRO A 56 10.18 5.22 -4.09
N ALA A 57 9.42 6.12 -4.73
CA ALA A 57 9.48 7.56 -4.45
C ALA A 57 8.95 7.88 -3.03
N ILE A 58 7.86 7.24 -2.63
CA ILE A 58 7.28 7.34 -1.28
C ILE A 58 8.26 6.79 -0.24
N VAL A 59 8.83 5.60 -0.47
CA VAL A 59 9.82 4.99 0.43
C VAL A 59 11.02 5.93 0.60
N GLN A 60 11.56 6.45 -0.50
CA GLN A 60 12.68 7.39 -0.46
C GLN A 60 12.36 8.66 0.34
N ALA A 61 11.21 9.30 0.06
CA ALA A 61 10.81 10.53 0.73
C ALA A 61 10.49 10.32 2.23
N GLY A 62 9.92 9.16 2.59
CA GLY A 62 9.54 8.83 3.96
C GLY A 62 10.69 8.31 4.83
N THR A 63 11.76 7.78 4.24
CA THR A 63 12.82 7.05 4.96
C THR A 63 13.39 7.83 6.15
N ALA A 64 13.74 9.10 5.97
CA ALA A 64 14.32 9.90 7.05
C ALA A 64 13.34 10.10 8.23
N CYS A 65 12.05 10.34 7.92
CA CYS A 65 11.00 10.48 8.93
C CYS A 65 10.78 9.15 9.67
N VAL A 66 10.69 8.03 8.94
CA VAL A 66 10.49 6.70 9.52
C VAL A 66 11.65 6.33 10.44
N LEU A 67 12.90 6.57 10.02
CA LEU A 67 14.07 6.31 10.87
C LEU A 67 14.06 7.15 12.15
N ALA A 68 13.64 8.42 12.07
CA ALA A 68 13.56 9.31 13.22
C ALA A 68 12.46 8.91 14.22
N ASN A 69 11.28 8.49 13.72
CA ASN A 69 10.11 8.23 14.55
C ASN A 69 9.99 6.79 15.03
N CYS A 70 10.44 5.83 14.22
CA CYS A 70 10.35 4.41 14.54
C CYS A 70 11.68 3.82 15.04
N GLY A 71 12.80 4.47 14.73
CA GLY A 71 14.13 3.91 14.91
C GLY A 71 14.48 2.86 13.83
N THR A 72 15.78 2.63 13.65
CA THR A 72 16.29 1.77 12.56
C THR A 72 15.77 0.34 12.61
N ASP A 73 15.68 -0.26 13.80
CA ASP A 73 15.24 -1.66 13.94
C ASP A 73 13.79 -1.85 13.48
N VAL A 74 12.88 -0.99 13.95
CA VAL A 74 11.47 -1.04 13.55
C VAL A 74 11.30 -0.66 12.08
N ALA A 75 12.04 0.33 11.59
CA ALA A 75 12.00 0.73 10.19
C ALA A 75 12.33 -0.42 9.24
N VAL A 76 13.43 -1.14 9.49
CA VAL A 76 13.93 -2.21 8.62
C VAL A 76 13.16 -3.52 8.81
N ASN A 77 12.87 -3.90 10.05
CA ASN A 77 12.33 -5.24 10.35
C ASN A 77 10.80 -5.28 10.45
N LYS A 78 10.13 -4.12 10.44
CA LYS A 78 8.66 -4.04 10.60
C LYS A 78 8.01 -3.14 9.54
N VAL A 79 8.46 -1.90 9.41
CA VAL A 79 7.80 -0.94 8.51
C VAL A 79 7.99 -1.32 7.05
N LEU A 80 9.23 -1.54 6.61
CA LEU A 80 9.51 -1.86 5.21
C LEU A 80 8.76 -3.13 4.74
N PRO A 81 8.83 -4.28 5.46
CA PRO A 81 8.05 -5.46 5.07
C PRO A 81 6.53 -5.24 5.08
N ALA A 82 6.01 -4.45 6.01
CA ALA A 82 4.57 -4.13 6.07
C ALA A 82 4.13 -3.27 4.88
N VAL A 83 4.96 -2.33 4.42
CA VAL A 83 4.69 -1.54 3.20
C VAL A 83 4.72 -2.43 1.96
N GLU A 84 5.70 -3.33 1.85
CA GLU A 84 5.79 -4.30 0.74
C GLU A 84 4.53 -5.19 0.69
N THR A 85 4.16 -5.79 1.82
CA THR A 85 2.94 -6.61 1.93
C THR A 85 1.69 -5.81 1.59
N PHE A 86 1.57 -4.58 2.10
CA PHE A 86 0.45 -3.70 1.79
C PHE A 86 0.34 -3.46 0.27
N CYS A 87 1.45 -3.17 -0.41
CA CYS A 87 1.42 -2.93 -1.85
C CYS A 87 1.19 -4.20 -2.68
N GLU A 88 1.65 -5.36 -2.23
CA GLU A 88 1.28 -6.65 -2.82
C GLU A 88 -0.23 -6.92 -2.75
N GLU A 89 -0.84 -6.73 -1.57
CA GLU A 89 -2.28 -6.94 -1.36
C GLU A 89 -3.12 -5.92 -2.13
N VAL A 90 -2.71 -4.65 -2.11
CA VAL A 90 -3.31 -3.60 -2.93
C VAL A 90 -3.28 -4.03 -4.38
N ASN A 91 -2.15 -4.47 -4.92
CA ASN A 91 -2.01 -4.83 -6.34
C ASN A 91 -2.75 -6.13 -6.72
N ALA A 92 -2.94 -7.06 -5.79
CA ALA A 92 -3.70 -8.29 -5.98
C ALA A 92 -5.22 -8.12 -6.00
N SER A 93 -5.73 -6.97 -5.49
CA SER A 93 -7.17 -6.62 -5.42
C SER A 93 -7.74 -6.12 -6.75
#